data_AF-A0A352KG85-F1
#
_entry.id   AF-A0A352KG85-F1
#
_cell.length_a   1.000
_cell.length_b   1.000
_cell.length_c   1.000
_cell.angle_alpha   90.00
_cell.angle_beta   90.00
_cell.angle_gamma   90.00
#
_symmetry.space_group_name_H-M   'P 1'
#
loop_
_entity.id
_entity.type
_entity.pdbx_description
1 polymer ?
#
loop_
_entity_poly.entity_id
_entity_poly.type
_entity_poly.pdbx_seq_one_letter_code
_entity_poly.pdbx_strand_id
1 'polypeptide(L)'
;DKLALQRLKEEAEKAKIELSSTTQTEINLPFITADQTGPKHLTMKLSRAKLESLVDDLIQRTVQPCKTALKDAGLSAGDIDEVVLVGGMTRMPKVREVVQGFFGR
;
A
#
# COMPACT_ATOMS: atom_id res chain seq x y z
N ASP A 1 -7.40 -23.33 -5.26
CA ASP A 1 -8.51 -23.24 -4.30
C ASP A 1 -9.02 -21.79 -4.26
N LYS A 2 -10.23 -21.53 -4.77
CA LYS A 2 -10.77 -20.15 -4.88
C LYS A 2 -11.12 -19.56 -3.51
N LEU A 3 -11.49 -20.40 -2.55
CA LEU A 3 -11.88 -19.97 -1.20
C LEU A 3 -10.65 -19.45 -0.42
N ALA A 4 -9.52 -20.15 -0.54
CA ALA A 4 -8.27 -19.75 0.08
C ALA A 4 -7.77 -18.39 -0.43
N LEU A 5 -7.86 -18.15 -1.75
CA LEU A 5 -7.47 -16.86 -2.35
C LEU A 5 -8.35 -15.70 -1.89
N GLN A 6 -9.66 -15.93 -1.71
CA GLN A 6 -10.56 -14.91 -1.21
C GLN A 6 -10.20 -14.51 0.24
N ARG A 7 -10.04 -15.49 1.12
CA ARG A 7 -9.64 -15.25 2.52
C ARG A 7 -8.28 -14.55 2.60
N LEU A 8 -7.33 -14.97 1.76
CA LEU A 8 -6.02 -14.33 1.67
C LEU A 8 -6.13 -12.87 1.23
N LYS A 9 -6.98 -12.57 0.25
CA LYS A 9 -7.21 -11.21 -0.22
C LYS A 9 -7.80 -10.32 0.88
N GLU A 10 -8.80 -10.80 1.60
CA GLU A 10 -9.46 -10.07 2.69
C GLU A 10 -8.47 -9.78 3.83
N GLU A 11 -7.69 -10.78 4.25
CA GLU A 11 -6.68 -10.58 5.30
C GLU A 11 -5.50 -9.71 4.85
N ALA A 12 -5.08 -9.80 3.58
CA ALA A 12 -4.07 -8.91 3.02
C ALA A 12 -4.54 -7.45 3.01
N GLU A 13 -5.81 -7.20 2.69
CA GLU A 13 -6.38 -5.84 2.73
C GLU A 13 -6.43 -5.30 4.16
N LYS A 14 -6.88 -6.10 5.13
CA LYS A 14 -6.86 -5.71 6.55
C LYS A 14 -5.45 -5.41 7.03
N ALA A 15 -4.49 -6.30 6.77
CA ALA A 15 -3.10 -6.11 7.14
C ALA A 15 -2.51 -4.82 6.54
N LYS A 16 -2.81 -4.52 5.27
CA LYS A 16 -2.40 -3.26 4.62
C LYS A 16 -3.01 -2.03 5.32
N ILE A 17 -4.29 -2.08 5.68
CA ILE A 17 -4.96 -0.97 6.38
C ILE A 17 -4.35 -0.77 7.77
N GLU A 18 -4.12 -1.85 8.53
CA GLU A 18 -3.48 -1.79 9.85
C GLU A 18 -2.08 -1.20 9.78
N LEU A 19 -1.27 -1.64 8.81
CA LEU A 19 0.09 -1.13 8.60
C LEU A 19 0.15 0.36 8.22
N SER A 20 -0.98 0.97 7.85
CA SER A 20 -1.06 2.43 7.69
C SER A 20 -1.03 3.17 9.04
N SER A 21 -1.33 2.47 10.14
CA SER A 21 -1.30 3.01 11.51
C SER A 21 -0.22 2.35 12.38
N THR A 22 -0.01 1.04 12.25
CA THR A 22 0.97 0.26 13.01
C THR A 22 2.23 -0.02 12.21
N THR A 23 3.33 -0.36 12.88
CA THR A 23 4.62 -0.71 12.23
C THR A 23 4.71 -2.19 11.86
N GLN A 24 3.86 -3.03 12.45
CA GLN A 24 3.82 -4.48 12.24
C GLN A 24 2.38 -4.99 12.42
N THR A 25 2.03 -6.02 11.66
CA THR A 25 0.78 -6.79 11.79
C THR A 25 1.09 -8.28 11.62
N GLU A 26 0.17 -9.13 12.06
CA GLU A 26 0.25 -10.59 11.93
C GLU A 26 -0.91 -11.09 11.09
N ILE A 27 -0.58 -11.71 9.95
CA ILE A 27 -1.53 -12.37 9.07
C ILE A 27 -1.73 -13.78 9.61
N ASN A 28 -2.92 -14.08 10.13
CA ASN A 28 -3.27 -15.38 10.68
C ASN A 28 -4.49 -15.98 9.97
N LEU A 29 -4.24 -16.98 9.14
CA LEU A 29 -5.24 -17.70 8.35
C LEU A 29 -5.24 -19.17 8.74
N PRO A 30 -6.06 -19.57 9.73
CA PRO A 30 -6.18 -20.97 10.10
C PRO A 30 -6.95 -21.76 9.03
N PHE A 31 -6.55 -23.01 8.82
CA PHE A 31 -7.19 -23.93 7.86
C PHE A 31 -7.30 -23.30 6.45
N ILE A 32 -6.18 -22.76 5.93
CA ILE A 32 -6.16 -22.08 4.63
C ILE A 32 -6.24 -23.06 3.46
N THR A 33 -5.63 -24.24 3.60
CA THR A 33 -5.67 -25.34 2.63
C THR A 33 -5.34 -26.65 3.34
N ALA A 34 -5.45 -27.78 2.64
CA ALA A 34 -5.04 -29.08 3.15
C ALA A 34 -4.14 -29.77 2.12
N ASP A 35 -3.10 -30.44 2.60
CA ASP A 35 -2.25 -31.31 1.79
C ASP A 35 -2.37 -32.77 2.25
N GLN A 36 -1.54 -33.66 1.70
CA GLN A 36 -1.52 -35.08 2.09
C GLN A 36 -1.16 -35.30 3.58
N THR A 37 -0.63 -34.29 4.26
CA THR A 37 -0.24 -34.31 5.67
C THR A 37 -1.27 -33.66 6.60
N GLY A 38 -2.38 -33.14 6.06
CA GLY A 38 -3.49 -32.56 6.82
C GLY A 38 -3.72 -31.07 6.58
N PRO A 39 -4.51 -30.40 7.45
CA PRO A 39 -4.81 -28.98 7.31
C PRO A 39 -3.58 -28.10 7.55
N LYS A 40 -3.44 -27.04 6.77
CA LYS A 40 -2.38 -26.03 6.88
C LYS A 40 -2.95 -24.71 7.37
N HIS A 41 -2.12 -24.02 8.15
CA HIS A 41 -2.36 -22.69 8.67
C HIS A 41 -1.28 -21.75 8.13
N LEU A 42 -1.65 -20.53 7.79
CA LEU A 42 -0.68 -19.49 7.43
C LEU A 42 -0.62 -18.49 8.58
N THR A 43 0.51 -18.43 9.27
CA THR A 43 0.79 -17.41 10.27
C THR A 43 2.07 -16.69 9.86
N MET A 44 1.97 -15.40 9.55
CA MET A 44 3.08 -14.61 9.06
C MET A 44 3.04 -13.21 9.63
N LYS A 45 4.15 -12.74 10.17
CA LYS A 45 4.31 -11.34 10.59
C LYS A 45 4.77 -10.50 9.40
N LEU A 46 4.08 -9.39 9.16
CA LEU A 46 4.42 -8.44 8.11
C LEU A 46 4.74 -7.08 8.75
N SER A 47 5.90 -6.52 8.44
CA SER A 47 6.28 -5.17 8.85
C SER A 47 5.87 -4.14 7.80
N ARG A 48 5.65 -2.90 8.23
CA ARG A 48 5.38 -1.77 7.34
C ARG A 48 6.50 -1.60 6.31
N ALA A 49 7.76 -1.66 6.77
CA ALA A 49 8.93 -1.56 5.88
C ALA A 49 8.90 -2.63 4.77
N LYS A 50 8.47 -3.86 5.10
CA LYS A 50 8.32 -4.91 4.09
C LYS A 50 7.20 -4.60 3.12
N LEU A 51 6.03 -4.16 3.60
CA LEU A 51 4.94 -3.74 2.73
C LEU A 51 5.38 -2.61 1.78
N GLU A 52 6.03 -1.57 2.31
CA GLU A 52 6.55 -0.46 1.53
C GLU A 52 7.52 -0.93 0.45
N SER A 53 8.45 -1.84 0.77
CA SER A 53 9.35 -2.42 -0.23
C SER A 53 8.64 -3.19 -1.34
N LEU A 54 7.47 -3.77 -1.06
CA LEU A 54 6.69 -4.57 -2.02
C LEU A 54 5.84 -3.69 -2.96
N VAL A 55 5.57 -2.44 -2.59
CA VAL A 55 4.69 -1.54 -3.35
C VAL A 55 5.38 -0.24 -3.77
N ASP A 56 6.68 -0.10 -3.52
CA ASP A 56 7.42 1.13 -3.82
C ASP A 56 7.33 1.49 -5.31
N ASP A 57 7.47 0.50 -6.20
CA ASP A 57 7.32 0.70 -7.65
C ASP A 57 5.93 1.25 -8.01
N LEU A 58 4.87 0.76 -7.36
CA LEU A 58 3.50 1.23 -7.56
C LEU A 58 3.33 2.68 -7.10
N ILE A 59 3.95 3.04 -5.98
CA ILE A 59 3.92 4.42 -5.45
C ILE A 59 4.70 5.35 -6.40
N GLN A 60 5.92 4.97 -6.83
CA GLN A 60 6.72 5.79 -7.76
C GLN A 60 6.03 6.01 -9.10
N ARG A 61 5.28 5.02 -9.60
CA ARG A 61 4.47 5.16 -10.81
C ARG A 61 3.40 6.26 -10.72
N THR A 62 2.98 6.67 -9.52
CA THR A 62 2.01 7.76 -9.35
C THR A 62 2.62 9.16 -9.54
N VAL A 63 3.94 9.29 -9.36
CA VAL A 63 4.65 10.58 -9.51
C VAL A 63 4.72 11.01 -10.97
N GLN A 64 4.87 10.06 -11.90
CA GLN A 64 5.02 10.38 -13.31
C GLN A 64 3.77 11.06 -13.91
N PRO A 65 2.53 10.59 -13.66
CA PRO A 65 1.31 11.32 -14.01
C PRO A 65 1.26 12.74 -13.44
N CYS A 66 1.67 12.96 -12.19
CA CYS A 66 1.71 14.30 -11.59
C CYS A 66 2.66 15.24 -12.35
N LYS A 67 3.84 14.76 -12.74
CA LYS A 67 4.79 15.52 -13.57
C LYS A 67 4.21 15.90 -14.93
N THR A 68 3.54 14.96 -15.59
CA THR A 68 2.89 15.21 -16.89
C THR A 68 1.79 16.27 -16.74
N ALA A 69 0.93 16.15 -15.72
CA ALA A 69 -0.13 17.11 -15.47
C ALA A 69 0.40 18.53 -15.21
N LEU A 70 1.48 18.67 -14.43
CA LEU A 70 2.15 19.95 -14.21
C LEU A 70 2.71 20.54 -15.52
N LYS A 71 3.35 19.70 -16.34
CA LYS A 71 3.87 20.11 -17.64
C LYS A 71 2.77 20.61 -18.56
N ASP A 72 1.65 19.91 -18.61
CA ASP A 72 0.50 20.28 -19.45
C ASP A 72 -0.17 21.57 -18.96
N ALA A 73 -0.16 21.82 -17.65
CA ALA A 73 -0.61 23.07 -17.04
C ALA A 73 0.40 24.22 -17.18
N GLY A 74 1.64 23.95 -17.61
CA GLY A 74 2.71 24.95 -17.65
C GLY A 74 3.18 25.42 -16.26
N LEU A 75 2.93 24.63 -15.22
CA LEU A 75 3.27 24.94 -13.83
C LEU A 75 4.42 24.06 -13.34
N SER A 76 5.18 24.56 -12.38
CA SER A 76 6.13 23.77 -11.60
C SER A 76 5.47 23.28 -10.31
N ALA A 77 6.09 22.30 -9.65
CA ALA A 77 5.60 21.79 -8.36
C ALA A 77 5.59 22.87 -7.26
N GLY A 78 6.45 23.91 -7.38
CA GLY A 78 6.50 25.02 -6.44
C GLY A 78 5.33 26.01 -6.58
N ASP A 79 4.71 26.06 -7.76
CA ASP A 79 3.58 26.96 -8.07
C ASP A 79 2.24 26.47 -7.51
N ILE A 80 2.21 25.28 -6.89
CA ILE A 80 1.00 24.68 -6.33
C ILE A 80 0.80 25.16 -4.90
N ASP A 81 -0.28 25.87 -4.62
CA ASP A 81 -0.54 26.39 -3.26
C ASP A 81 -0.96 25.32 -2.26
N GLU A 82 -1.82 24.39 -2.67
CA GLU A 82 -2.38 23.36 -1.80
C GLU A 82 -2.39 21.99 -2.48
N VAL A 83 -2.11 20.95 -1.70
CA VAL A 83 -2.16 19.55 -2.14
C VAL A 83 -3.27 18.84 -1.39
N VAL A 84 -4.30 18.41 -2.12
CA VAL A 84 -5.46 17.70 -1.55
C VAL A 84 -5.35 16.21 -1.82
N LEU A 85 -5.28 15.41 -0.74
CA LEU A 85 -5.20 13.95 -0.82
C LEU A 85 -6.61 13.33 -0.77
N VAL A 86 -7.01 12.67 -1.86
CA VAL A 86 -8.33 12.01 -1.98
C VAL A 86 -8.17 10.49 -2.14
N GLY A 87 -9.00 9.73 -1.43
CA GLY A 87 -9.05 8.27 -1.50
C GLY A 87 -8.37 7.55 -0.34
N GLY A 88 -8.78 6.30 -0.06
CA GLY A 88 -8.32 5.56 1.13
C GLY A 88 -6.81 5.25 1.15
N MET A 89 -6.22 5.00 -0.03
CA MET A 89 -4.79 4.65 -0.14
C MET A 89 -3.84 5.81 0.18
N THR A 90 -4.32 7.06 0.19
CA THR A 90 -3.51 8.23 0.60
C THR A 90 -3.29 8.30 2.11
N ARG A 91 -3.90 7.40 2.88
CA ARG A 91 -3.65 7.24 4.32
C ARG A 91 -2.35 6.50 4.61
N MET A 92 -1.76 5.83 3.62
CA MET A 92 -0.47 5.16 3.76
C MET A 92 0.64 6.20 3.98
N PRO A 93 1.46 6.08 5.05
CA PRO A 93 2.52 7.05 5.36
C PRO A 93 3.48 7.30 4.18
N LYS A 94 3.95 6.22 3.54
CA LYS A 94 4.85 6.30 2.38
C LYS A 94 4.29 7.11 1.22
N VAL A 95 2.97 7.03 0.97
CA VAL A 95 2.34 7.81 -0.11
C VAL A 95 2.40 9.30 0.21
N ARG A 96 2.14 9.68 1.47
CA ARG A 96 2.22 11.08 1.91
C ARG A 96 3.65 11.61 1.83
N GLU A 97 4.63 10.81 2.23
CA GLU A 97 6.05 11.17 2.12
C GLU A 97 6.47 11.41 0.66
N VAL A 98 6.04 10.55 -0.27
CA VAL A 98 6.38 10.72 -1.69
C VAL A 98 5.71 11.96 -2.27
N VAL A 99 4.45 12.22 -1.92
CA VAL A 99 3.73 13.44 -2.35
C VAL A 99 4.41 14.68 -1.78
N GLN A 100 4.73 14.68 -0.49
CA GLN A 100 5.42 15.78 0.19
C GLN A 100 6.81 16.02 -0.40
N GLY A 101 7.55 14.95 -0.70
CA GLY A 101 8.85 15.03 -1.38
C GLY A 101 8.76 15.57 -2.81
N PHE A 102 7.64 15.37 -3.49
CA PHE A 102 7.44 15.84 -4.86
C PHE A 102 6.96 17.29 -4.95
N PHE A 103 5.98 17.69 -4.11
CA PHE A 103 5.41 19.05 -4.11
C PHE A 103 6.08 19.98 -3.09
N GLY A 104 6.95 19.46 -2.22
CA GLY A 104 7.65 20.24 -1.19
C GLY A 104 6.76 20.68 -0.03
N ARG A 105 5.53 20.14 0.07
CA ARG A 105 4.54 20.47 1.11
C ARG A 105 3.65 19.28 1.43
#